data_AF-D1QMC5-F1
#
_entry.id   AF-D1QMC5-F1
#
_cell.length_a   1.000
_cell.length_b   1.000
_cell.length_c   1.000
_cell.angle_alpha   90.00
_cell.angle_beta   90.00
_cell.angle_gamma   90.00
#
_symmetry.space_group_name_H-M   'P 1'
#
loop_
_entity.id
_entity.type
_entity.pdbx_description
1 polymer ?
#
loop_
_entity_poly.entity_id
_entity_poly.type
_entity_poly.pdbx_seq_one_letter_code
_entity_poly.pdbx_strand_id
1 'polypeptide(L)'
;MKRVRCPKCDNYITFDETKYQTGQSLIFECPECGKNFGIRMGVSKLRNTQKDEQLNELANEKGCGSIVVIENVFHYKQVIPLQMGDNVIGRYMKGSDINCPIETNDPSIDMTHCIINVSRNKEGNLKYVLRDGPSYTGTFVDNEILGNRERRVIADGSLFTIGATSIILRITEE
;
A
#
# COMPACT_ATOMS: atom_id res chain seq x y z
N MET A 1 -2.18 20.13 -7.30
CA MET A 1 -3.03 19.36 -8.25
C MET A 1 -3.69 18.22 -7.46
N LYS A 2 -4.87 17.72 -7.86
CA LYS A 2 -5.55 16.60 -7.18
C LYS A 2 -5.87 15.46 -8.14
N ARG A 3 -6.16 14.28 -7.58
CA ARG A 3 -6.52 13.08 -8.31
C ARG A 3 -7.86 12.53 -7.86
N VAL A 4 -8.61 12.00 -8.81
CA VAL A 4 -9.80 11.19 -8.58
C VAL A 4 -9.63 9.80 -9.16
N ARG A 5 -10.12 8.80 -8.43
CA ARG A 5 -10.26 7.43 -8.88
C ARG A 5 -11.56 7.23 -9.66
N CYS A 6 -11.48 6.69 -10.86
CA CYS A 6 -12.64 6.28 -11.64
C CYS A 6 -13.35 5.11 -10.94
N PRO A 7 -14.68 5.17 -10.70
CA PRO A 7 -15.41 4.11 -9.99
C PRO A 7 -15.59 2.83 -10.81
N LYS A 8 -15.21 2.82 -12.10
CA LYS A 8 -15.39 1.65 -12.99
C LYS A 8 -14.10 0.87 -13.24
N CYS A 9 -13.01 1.56 -13.54
CA CYS A 9 -11.73 0.91 -13.88
C CYS A 9 -10.62 1.26 -12.89
N ASP A 10 -10.93 2.00 -11.83
CA ASP A 10 -9.99 2.39 -10.79
C ASP A 10 -8.81 3.27 -11.26
N ASN A 11 -8.86 3.77 -12.49
CA ASN A 11 -7.85 4.69 -13.02
C ASN A 11 -7.88 6.05 -12.32
N TYR A 12 -6.69 6.63 -12.11
CA TYR A 12 -6.54 7.95 -11.51
C TYR A 12 -6.49 9.05 -12.57
N ILE A 13 -7.39 10.03 -12.43
CA ILE A 13 -7.45 11.22 -13.29
C ILE A 13 -6.94 12.41 -12.49
N THR A 14 -5.96 13.12 -13.02
CA THR A 14 -5.42 14.35 -12.44
C THR A 14 -6.23 15.57 -12.89
N PHE A 15 -6.50 16.48 -11.96
CA PHE A 15 -7.12 17.77 -12.27
C PHE A 15 -6.65 18.87 -11.33
N ASP A 16 -6.80 20.11 -11.77
CA ASP A 16 -6.46 21.28 -10.99
C ASP A 16 -7.67 21.75 -10.18
N GLU A 17 -7.67 21.45 -8.88
CA GLU A 17 -8.74 21.87 -7.97
C GLU A 17 -8.84 23.39 -7.83
N THR A 18 -7.75 24.14 -8.03
CA THR A 18 -7.76 25.61 -7.85
C THR A 18 -8.69 26.33 -8.84
N LYS A 19 -9.09 25.64 -9.91
CA LYS A 19 -10.02 26.15 -10.92
C LYS A 19 -11.49 25.95 -10.57
N TYR A 20 -11.81 25.29 -9.45
CA TYR A 20 -13.18 24.89 -9.11
C TYR A 20 -13.56 25.28 -7.68
N GLN A 21 -14.83 25.62 -7.47
CA GLN A 21 -15.33 26.04 -6.16
C GLN A 21 -15.77 24.84 -5.29
N THR A 22 -15.56 24.95 -3.99
CA THR A 22 -16.05 23.97 -2.99
C THR A 22 -17.57 23.81 -3.11
N GLY A 23 -18.05 22.58 -3.27
CA GLY A 23 -19.47 22.26 -3.43
C GLY A 23 -19.92 22.03 -4.89
N GLN A 24 -19.09 22.38 -5.88
CA GLN A 24 -19.38 22.18 -7.30
C GLN A 24 -19.34 20.69 -7.67
N SER A 25 -20.32 20.25 -8.46
CA SER A 25 -20.34 18.91 -9.06
C SER A 25 -19.56 18.95 -10.38
N LEU A 26 -18.48 18.19 -10.46
CA LEU A 26 -17.65 18.03 -11.65
C LEU A 26 -17.94 16.69 -12.30
N ILE A 27 -18.05 16.66 -13.63
CA ILE A 27 -18.19 15.43 -14.41
C ILE A 27 -16.84 15.17 -15.08
N PHE A 28 -16.27 14.00 -14.83
CA PHE A 28 -15.02 13.54 -15.43
C PHE A 28 -15.30 12.40 -16.40
N GLU A 29 -14.67 12.45 -17.56
CA GLU A 29 -14.60 11.31 -18.49
C GLU A 29 -13.31 10.55 -18.22
N CYS A 30 -13.41 9.24 -17.98
CA CYS A 30 -12.24 8.41 -17.81
C CYS A 30 -11.55 8.14 -19.15
N PRO A 31 -10.26 8.49 -19.32
CA PRO A 31 -9.56 8.29 -20.59
C PRO A 31 -9.33 6.81 -20.92
N GLU A 32 -9.40 5.92 -19.92
CA GLU A 32 -9.17 4.49 -20.10
C GLU A 32 -10.44 3.72 -20.43
N CYS A 33 -11.56 4.03 -19.77
CA CYS A 33 -12.81 3.28 -19.95
C CYS A 33 -13.93 4.07 -20.66
N GLY A 34 -13.69 5.33 -21.03
CA GLY A 34 -14.63 6.22 -21.73
C GLY A 34 -15.91 6.54 -20.95
N LYS A 35 -15.94 6.26 -19.64
CA LYS A 35 -17.14 6.50 -18.82
C LYS A 35 -17.08 7.82 -18.09
N ASN A 36 -18.23 8.48 -18.08
CA ASN A 36 -18.46 9.69 -17.31
C ASN A 36 -18.83 9.35 -15.86
N PHE A 37 -18.22 10.04 -14.91
CA PHE A 37 -18.56 9.94 -13.49
C PHE A 37 -18.51 11.32 -12.82
N GLY A 38 -19.35 11.52 -11.82
CA GLY A 38 -19.48 12.78 -11.09
C GLY A 38 -18.74 12.77 -9.76
N ILE A 39 -18.13 13.90 -9.41
CA ILE A 39 -17.52 14.15 -8.10
C ILE A 39 -18.07 15.46 -7.56
N ARG A 40 -18.33 15.50 -6.25
CA ARG A 40 -18.64 16.75 -5.56
C ARG A 40 -17.41 17.28 -4.83
N MET A 41 -16.97 18.48 -5.21
CA MET A 41 -15.85 19.17 -4.58
C MET A 41 -16.13 19.42 -3.09
N GLY A 42 -15.19 19.06 -2.21
CA GLY A 42 -15.29 19.24 -0.75
C GLY A 42 -15.95 18.11 0.04
N VAL A 43 -16.76 17.25 -0.59
CA VAL A 43 -17.40 16.09 0.08
C VAL A 43 -16.65 14.79 -0.24
N SER A 44 -16.07 14.73 -1.43
CA SER A 44 -15.33 13.57 -1.92
C SER A 44 -13.89 13.62 -1.40
N LYS A 45 -13.35 12.52 -0.86
CA LYS A 45 -11.93 12.42 -0.48
C LYS A 45 -11.04 12.52 -1.73
N LEU A 46 -10.76 13.74 -2.16
CA LEU A 46 -9.84 14.04 -3.26
C LEU A 46 -8.41 13.90 -2.74
N ARG A 47 -7.59 13.07 -3.39
CA ARG A 47 -6.19 12.86 -3.00
C ARG A 47 -5.28 13.84 -3.74
N ASN A 48 -4.20 14.28 -3.09
CA ASN A 48 -3.24 15.20 -3.69
C ASN A 48 -2.42 14.51 -4.81
N THR A 49 -1.81 15.32 -5.67
CA THR A 49 -0.77 14.84 -6.59
C THR A 49 0.47 14.40 -5.83
N GLN A 50 1.03 13.27 -6.22
CA GLN A 50 2.15 12.57 -5.56
C GLN A 50 3.45 13.38 -5.44
N LYS A 51 3.62 14.48 -6.20
CA LYS A 51 4.74 15.42 -5.97
C LYS A 51 4.61 16.22 -4.67
N ASP A 52 3.38 16.37 -4.16
CA ASP A 52 3.05 17.14 -2.96
C ASP A 52 2.51 16.26 -1.81
N GLU A 53 2.48 14.94 -1.98
CA GLU A 53 2.43 14.05 -0.82
C GLU A 53 3.81 14.12 -0.19
N GLN A 54 3.98 15.05 0.76
CA GLN A 54 4.96 14.85 1.82
C GLN A 54 4.77 13.40 2.27
N LEU A 55 5.77 12.57 1.95
CA LEU A 55 5.93 11.26 2.54
C LEU A 55 5.61 11.46 4.01
N ASN A 56 4.53 10.86 4.49
CA ASN A 56 4.11 11.04 5.88
C ASN A 56 5.19 10.37 6.74
N GLU A 57 6.28 11.07 7.02
CA GLU A 57 7.33 10.67 7.96
C GLU A 57 6.74 10.54 9.37
N LEU A 58 5.57 11.15 9.61
CA LEU A 58 4.70 10.96 10.76
C LEU A 58 3.97 9.60 10.82
N ALA A 59 3.95 8.81 9.73
CA ALA A 59 3.29 7.51 9.75
C ALA A 59 3.92 6.53 10.77
N ASN A 60 5.14 6.83 11.21
CA ASN A 60 5.90 6.05 12.17
C ASN A 60 5.74 6.55 13.63
N GLU A 61 4.59 7.15 13.98
CA GLU A 61 4.25 7.60 15.34
C GLU A 61 4.49 6.53 16.44
N LYS A 62 4.50 5.23 16.08
CA LYS A 62 4.76 4.11 16.99
C LYS A 62 6.17 3.51 16.93
N GLY A 63 7.05 4.06 16.07
CA GLY A 63 8.45 3.62 15.92
C GLY A 63 8.63 2.19 15.42
N CYS A 64 7.62 1.58 14.81
CA CYS A 64 7.67 0.17 14.38
C CYS A 64 8.30 -0.03 12.98
N GLY A 65 8.68 1.06 12.30
CA GLY A 65 9.19 1.03 10.93
C GLY A 65 8.06 1.07 9.89
N SER A 66 8.44 0.86 8.63
CA SER A 66 7.55 0.90 7.48
C SER A 66 7.98 -0.09 6.41
N ILE A 67 7.06 -0.43 5.51
CA ILE A 67 7.40 -1.09 4.26
C ILE A 67 7.33 -0.08 3.12
N VAL A 68 8.31 -0.15 2.22
CA VAL A 68 8.36 0.63 0.99
C VAL A 68 8.03 -0.31 -0.15
N VAL A 69 6.85 -0.13 -0.72
CA VAL A 69 6.38 -0.83 -1.91
C VAL A 69 7.01 -0.14 -3.12
N ILE A 70 7.84 -0.88 -3.87
CA ILE A 70 8.58 -0.35 -5.02
C ILE A 70 7.62 -0.18 -6.20
N GLU A 71 7.66 0.98 -6.84
CA GLU A 71 6.85 1.28 -8.02
C GLU A 71 7.06 0.26 -9.15
N ASN A 72 5.95 -0.11 -9.80
CA ASN A 72 5.95 -0.93 -11.00
C ASN A 72 4.81 -0.51 -11.95
N VAL A 73 4.55 -1.30 -12.99
CA VAL A 73 3.50 -1.01 -13.97
C VAL A 73 2.07 -1.07 -13.41
N PHE A 74 1.86 -1.69 -12.25
CA PHE A 74 0.55 -1.89 -11.63
C PHE A 74 0.22 -0.86 -10.55
N HIS A 75 1.22 -0.15 -10.04
CA HIS A 75 1.05 0.88 -9.00
C HIS A 75 2.28 1.77 -8.84
N TYR A 76 2.04 2.97 -8.33
CA TYR A 76 3.10 3.86 -7.85
C TYR A 76 3.73 3.36 -6.56
N LYS A 77 4.88 3.97 -6.20
CA LYS A 77 5.52 3.77 -4.90
C LYS A 77 4.54 4.08 -3.76
N GLN A 78 4.52 3.21 -2.74
CA GLN A 78 3.72 3.39 -1.53
C GLN A 78 4.59 3.14 -0.29
N VAL A 79 4.35 3.91 0.78
CA VAL A 79 5.01 3.70 2.07
C VAL A 79 3.92 3.41 3.08
N ILE A 80 3.97 2.22 3.69
CA ILE A 80 2.95 1.76 4.63
C ILE A 80 3.62 1.59 6.00
N PRO A 81 3.19 2.31 7.04
CA PRO A 81 3.73 2.14 8.38
C PRO A 81 3.35 0.78 8.95
N LEU A 82 4.26 0.20 9.73
CA LEU A 82 3.99 -1.01 10.49
C LEU A 82 3.52 -0.65 11.90
N GLN A 83 2.84 -1.59 12.54
CA GLN A 83 2.44 -1.53 13.94
C GLN A 83 2.82 -2.82 14.68
N MET A 84 2.87 -2.75 16.01
CA MET A 84 3.04 -3.95 16.84
C MET A 84 1.96 -4.99 16.55
N GLY A 85 2.34 -6.27 16.57
CA GLY A 85 1.47 -7.39 16.23
C GLY A 85 1.50 -7.74 14.74
N ASP A 86 0.40 -8.29 14.24
CA ASP A 86 0.29 -8.76 12.86
C ASP A 86 -0.06 -7.61 11.90
N ASN A 87 0.80 -7.39 10.92
CA ASN A 87 0.61 -6.47 9.80
C ASN A 87 0.26 -7.32 8.58
N VAL A 88 -1.01 -7.31 8.19
CA VAL A 88 -1.55 -8.11 7.10
C VAL A 88 -1.45 -7.30 5.82
N ILE A 89 -0.61 -7.79 4.91
CA ILE A 89 -0.27 -7.14 3.64
C ILE A 89 -0.98 -7.87 2.51
N GLY A 90 -1.59 -7.09 1.62
CA GLY A 90 -2.23 -7.61 0.43
C GLY A 90 -2.93 -6.53 -0.36
N ARG A 91 -3.67 -6.92 -1.40
CA ARG A 91 -4.33 -5.99 -2.31
C ARG A 91 -5.51 -5.29 -1.63
N TYR A 92 -5.56 -3.97 -1.76
CA TYR A 92 -6.69 -3.16 -1.30
C TYR A 92 -8.00 -3.58 -2.00
N MET A 93 -9.03 -3.86 -1.20
CA MET A 93 -10.41 -3.97 -1.67
C MET A 93 -11.35 -3.27 -0.70
N LYS A 94 -12.43 -2.70 -1.25
CA LYS A 94 -13.44 -2.01 -0.45
C LYS A 94 -14.09 -3.00 0.52
N GLY A 95 -13.98 -2.72 1.82
CA GLY A 95 -14.52 -3.58 2.88
C GLY A 95 -13.59 -4.69 3.35
N SER A 96 -12.32 -4.70 2.93
CA SER A 96 -11.31 -5.60 3.50
C SER A 96 -10.83 -5.09 4.87
N ASP A 97 -10.61 -6.03 5.80
CA ASP A 97 -10.15 -5.76 7.17
C ASP A 97 -8.62 -5.77 7.32
N ILE A 98 -7.87 -5.80 6.22
CA ILE A 98 -6.41 -5.74 6.26
C ILE A 98 -5.92 -4.36 6.73
N ASN A 99 -4.85 -4.36 7.52
CA ASN A 99 -4.28 -3.14 8.09
C ASN A 99 -3.12 -2.55 7.27
N CYS A 100 -2.51 -3.32 6.36
CA CYS A 100 -1.48 -2.86 5.43
C CYS A 100 -1.89 -3.09 3.96
N PRO A 101 -2.97 -2.44 3.48
CA PRO A 101 -3.41 -2.59 2.10
C PRO A 101 -2.44 -1.93 1.12
N ILE A 102 -2.13 -2.63 0.03
CA ILE A 102 -1.43 -2.10 -1.14
C ILE A 102 -2.46 -1.76 -2.21
N GLU A 103 -2.46 -0.51 -2.66
CA GLU A 103 -3.25 -0.09 -3.80
C GLU A 103 -2.54 -0.53 -5.08
N THR A 104 -3.03 -1.61 -5.69
CA THR A 104 -2.42 -2.21 -6.86
C THR A 104 -3.48 -2.84 -7.76
N ASN A 105 -3.25 -2.72 -9.07
CA ASN A 105 -4.04 -3.42 -10.08
C ASN A 105 -3.43 -4.79 -10.44
N ASP A 106 -2.38 -5.22 -9.74
CA ASP A 106 -1.75 -6.51 -9.96
C ASP A 106 -2.72 -7.66 -9.61
N PRO A 107 -3.10 -8.51 -10.59
CA PRO A 107 -3.98 -9.64 -10.34
C PRO A 107 -3.31 -10.75 -9.52
N SER A 108 -1.98 -10.76 -9.43
CA SER A 108 -1.20 -11.79 -8.75
C SER A 108 -1.03 -11.56 -7.24
N ILE A 109 -1.52 -10.43 -6.72
CA ILE A 109 -1.51 -10.11 -5.30
C ILE A 109 -2.89 -10.40 -4.69
N ASP A 110 -2.89 -11.30 -3.71
CA ASP A 110 -4.08 -11.69 -2.96
C ASP A 110 -4.50 -10.62 -1.96
N MET A 111 -5.75 -10.69 -1.52
CA MET A 111 -6.31 -9.75 -0.52
C MET A 111 -5.53 -9.81 0.80
N THR A 112 -5.20 -11.03 1.22
CA THR A 112 -4.35 -11.34 2.36
C THR A 112 -3.26 -12.21 1.79
N HIS A 113 -2.07 -11.65 1.60
CA HIS A 113 -1.00 -12.31 0.85
C HIS A 113 0.16 -12.70 1.76
N CYS A 114 0.61 -11.78 2.60
CA CYS A 114 1.63 -12.06 3.60
C CYS A 114 1.38 -11.28 4.88
N ILE A 115 2.07 -11.69 5.94
CA ILE A 115 1.94 -11.09 7.26
C ILE A 115 3.33 -10.82 7.81
N ILE A 116 3.58 -9.56 8.20
CA ILE A 116 4.73 -9.18 9.01
C ILE A 116 4.28 -9.07 10.46
N ASN A 117 4.74 -9.97 11.32
CA ASN A 117 4.57 -9.82 12.75
C ASN A 117 5.70 -8.95 13.32
N VAL A 118 5.34 -7.84 13.97
CA VAL A 118 6.26 -6.98 14.70
C VAL A 118 6.11 -7.25 16.19
N SER A 119 7.20 -7.66 16.83
CA SER A 119 7.26 -7.97 18.26
C SER A 119 8.54 -7.41 18.87
N ARG A 120 8.67 -7.42 20.20
CA ARG A 120 9.94 -7.11 20.88
C ARG A 120 10.60 -8.39 21.35
N ASN A 121 11.91 -8.50 21.17
CA ASN A 121 12.71 -9.58 21.74
C ASN A 121 12.90 -9.36 23.26
N LYS A 122 13.60 -10.28 23.94
CA LYS A 122 13.87 -10.19 25.38
C LYS A 122 14.72 -8.96 25.76
N GLU A 123 15.46 -8.40 24.81
CA GLU A 123 16.33 -7.23 24.99
C GLU A 123 15.60 -5.91 24.70
N GLY A 124 14.32 -5.98 24.30
CA GLY A 124 13.50 -4.82 23.97
C GLY A 124 13.59 -4.36 22.50
N ASN A 125 14.44 -4.99 21.69
CA ASN A 125 14.64 -4.70 20.27
C ASN A 125 13.46 -5.20 19.42
N LEU A 126 13.12 -4.45 18.37
CA LEU A 126 12.08 -4.86 17.44
C LEU A 126 12.53 -6.08 16.62
N LYS A 127 11.60 -7.03 16.48
CA LYS A 127 11.76 -8.26 15.71
C LYS A 127 10.64 -8.34 14.69
N TYR A 128 11.03 -8.58 13.45
CA TYR A 128 10.15 -8.67 12.30
C TYR A 128 10.14 -10.10 11.79
N VAL A 129 8.96 -10.71 11.71
CA VAL A 129 8.79 -12.08 11.21
C VAL A 129 7.81 -12.06 10.06
N LEU A 130 8.30 -12.39 8.87
CA LEU A 130 7.50 -12.54 7.66
C LEU A 130 7.01 -13.99 7.55
N ARG A 131 5.74 -14.14 7.18
CA ARG A 131 5.12 -15.41 6.82
C ARG A 131 4.16 -15.21 5.65
N ASP A 132 3.98 -16.27 4.88
CA ASP A 132 2.91 -16.32 3.89
C ASP A 132 1.54 -16.39 4.60
N GLY A 133 0.56 -15.68 4.05
CA GLY A 133 -0.82 -15.73 4.50
C GLY A 133 -1.69 -16.15 3.32
N PRO A 134 -2.33 -17.31 3.39
CA PRO A 134 -2.57 -18.22 2.25
C PRO A 134 -2.58 -17.60 0.83
N SER A 135 -1.41 -17.27 0.29
CA SER A 135 -1.32 -16.67 -1.05
C SER A 135 -1.36 -17.73 -2.17
N TYR A 136 -1.86 -17.35 -3.35
CA TYR A 136 -1.87 -18.20 -4.52
C TYR A 136 -0.52 -18.22 -5.24
N THR A 137 0.17 -17.08 -5.28
CA THR A 137 1.44 -16.93 -6.02
C THR A 137 2.68 -17.09 -5.14
N GLY A 138 2.52 -17.08 -3.81
CA GLY A 138 3.62 -17.25 -2.87
C GLY A 138 4.33 -15.94 -2.52
N THR A 139 4.84 -15.89 -1.30
CA THR A 139 5.74 -14.84 -0.82
C THR A 139 7.20 -15.28 -0.97
N PHE A 140 8.04 -14.43 -1.56
CA PHE A 140 9.46 -14.72 -1.82
C PHE A 140 10.36 -13.78 -1.02
N VAL A 141 11.40 -14.33 -0.40
CA VAL A 141 12.49 -13.55 0.25
C VAL A 141 13.79 -14.02 -0.36
N ASP A 142 14.61 -13.10 -0.85
CA ASP A 142 15.89 -13.42 -1.52
C ASP A 142 15.75 -14.45 -2.67
N ASN A 143 14.65 -14.35 -3.43
CA ASN A 143 14.25 -15.27 -4.51
C ASN A 143 13.86 -16.69 -4.05
N GLU A 144 13.74 -16.93 -2.75
CA GLU A 144 13.25 -18.20 -2.21
C GLU A 144 11.81 -18.05 -1.71
N ILE A 145 10.93 -18.92 -2.19
CA ILE A 145 9.53 -18.98 -1.73
C ILE A 145 9.49 -19.43 -0.26
N LEU A 146 8.63 -18.79 0.53
CA LEU A 146 8.35 -19.24 1.90
C LEU A 146 7.58 -20.56 1.86
N GLY A 147 8.09 -21.56 2.57
CA GLY A 147 7.45 -22.85 2.71
C GLY A 147 6.15 -22.80 3.53
N ASN A 148 5.42 -23.91 3.53
CA ASN A 148 4.17 -24.02 4.28
C ASN A 148 4.40 -23.79 5.78
N ARG A 149 3.71 -22.78 6.35
CA ARG A 149 3.86 -22.32 7.75
C ARG A 149 5.26 -21.83 8.11
N GLU A 150 6.11 -21.57 7.12
CA GLU A 150 7.42 -21.01 7.36
C GLU A 150 7.30 -19.60 7.95
N ARG A 151 8.24 -19.28 8.85
CA ARG A 151 8.39 -17.97 9.45
C ARG A 151 9.84 -17.54 9.29
N ARG A 152 10.07 -16.48 8.54
CA ARG A 152 11.41 -15.95 8.29
C ARG A 152 11.61 -14.64 9.04
N VAL A 153 12.70 -14.55 9.79
CA VAL A 153 13.09 -13.29 10.41
C VAL A 153 13.68 -12.41 9.32
N ILE A 154 13.19 -11.18 9.22
CA ILE A 154 13.68 -10.17 8.28
C ILE A 154 14.25 -8.97 9.05
N ALA A 155 15.13 -8.21 8.42
CA ALA A 155 15.85 -7.08 9.01
C ALA A 155 15.69 -5.82 8.14
N ASP A 156 16.23 -4.69 8.61
CA ASP A 156 16.24 -3.48 7.79
C ASP A 156 16.86 -3.75 6.41
N GLY A 157 16.24 -3.21 5.37
CA GLY A 157 16.67 -3.40 3.99
C GLY A 157 16.31 -4.76 3.39
N SER A 158 15.72 -5.70 4.14
CA SER A 158 15.24 -6.97 3.57
C SER A 158 14.25 -6.72 2.44
N LEU A 159 14.53 -7.35 1.30
CA LEU A 159 13.70 -7.31 0.09
C LEU A 159 12.88 -8.59 0.02
N PHE A 160 11.57 -8.44 -0.14
CA PHE A 160 10.67 -9.56 -0.41
C PHE A 160 9.72 -9.19 -1.54
N THR A 161 9.22 -10.20 -2.22
CA THR A 161 8.35 -10.03 -3.40
C THR A 161 7.06 -10.82 -3.20
N ILE A 162 5.96 -10.19 -3.60
CA ILE A 162 4.63 -10.77 -3.64
C ILE A 162 4.03 -10.48 -5.02
N GLY A 163 3.57 -11.50 -5.74
CA GLY A 163 3.16 -11.30 -7.13
C GLY A 163 4.27 -10.66 -7.99
N ALA A 164 3.97 -9.55 -8.68
CA ALA A 164 4.94 -8.75 -9.43
C ALA A 164 5.51 -7.54 -8.65
N THR A 165 5.24 -7.45 -7.34
CA THR A 165 5.58 -6.30 -6.51
C THR A 165 6.69 -6.63 -5.52
N SER A 166 7.77 -5.86 -5.60
CA SER A 166 8.87 -5.91 -4.65
C SER A 166 8.67 -4.89 -3.51
N ILE A 167 9.02 -5.31 -2.29
CA ILE A 167 8.79 -4.56 -1.06
C ILE A 167 10.06 -4.60 -0.21
N ILE A 168 10.46 -3.44 0.31
CA ILE A 168 11.62 -3.29 1.20
C ILE A 168 11.12 -2.96 2.61
N LEU A 169 11.61 -3.70 3.62
CA LEU A 169 11.45 -3.30 5.01
C LEU A 169 12.38 -2.12 5.31
N ARG A 170 11.82 -1.06 5.91
CA ARG A 170 12.57 0.10 6.39
C ARG A 170 12.31 0.31 7.88
N ILE A 171 13.34 0.12 8.67
CA ILE A 171 13.36 0.41 10.10
C ILE A 171 13.99 1.78 10.25
N THR A 172 13.32 2.70 10.94
CA THR A 172 13.99 3.91 11.43
C THR A 172 14.81 3.50 12.64
N GLU A 173 16.13 3.58 12.53
CA GLU A 173 16.99 3.69 13.70
C GLU A 173 16.67 5.03 14.39
N GLU A 174 16.57 5.02 15.72
CA GLU A 174 16.52 6.24 16.54
C GLU A 174 17.82 7.05 16.43
#